data_AF-A0A1X0IQ24-F1
#
_entry.id   AF-A0A1X0IQ24-F1
#
_cell.length_a   1.000
_cell.length_b   1.000
_cell.length_c   1.000
_cell.angle_alpha   90.00
_cell.angle_beta   90.00
_cell.angle_gamma   90.00
#
_symmetry.space_group_name_H-M   'P 1'
#
loop_
_entity.id
_entity.type
_entity.pdbx_description
1 polymer ?
#
loop_
_entity_poly.entity_id
_entity_poly.type
_entity_poly.pdbx_seq_one_letter_code
_entity_poly.pdbx_strand_id
1 'polypeptide(L)'
;MRRGMFGSPLIATTVLMGLIGAPTAAAGDNDCDLLLPATYQLESVFNTIAPTGTPPWVAAQVRAPLSPLHNLSSPPGIDLRIRSNMVASQIDNGDPYRPATPERLASDLAKARDLIVVVRDWCAP
;
A
#
# COMPACT_ATOMS: atom_id res chain seq x y z
N MET A 1 -24.77 48.95 54.69
CA MET A 1 -23.62 48.50 55.50
C MET A 1 -22.83 47.48 54.71
N ARG A 2 -21.51 47.51 54.92
CA ARG A 2 -20.43 46.84 54.19
C ARG A 2 -20.36 45.32 54.48
N ARG A 3 -19.67 44.61 53.56
CA ARG A 3 -18.99 43.29 53.68
C ARG A 3 -19.83 42.05 53.32
N GLY A 4 -19.34 41.08 52.54
CA GLY A 4 -17.97 40.88 52.07
C GLY A 4 -17.86 39.80 50.98
N MET A 5 -16.79 39.93 50.20
CA MET A 5 -16.29 39.02 49.17
C MET A 5 -15.86 37.67 49.76
N PHE A 6 -16.15 36.57 49.06
CA PHE A 6 -15.31 35.37 48.85
C PHE A 6 -15.99 34.63 47.67
N GLY A 7 -15.41 34.42 46.48
CA GLY A 7 -14.07 33.95 46.20
C GLY A 7 -14.14 32.45 45.96
N SER A 8 -14.60 32.01 44.78
CA SER A 8 -14.58 30.58 44.38
C SER A 8 -13.76 30.44 43.09
N PRO A 9 -12.65 29.69 43.10
CA PRO A 9 -11.79 29.54 41.94
C PRO A 9 -12.40 28.56 40.92
N LEU A 10 -12.27 28.94 39.65
CA LEU A 10 -12.43 28.10 38.47
C LEU A 10 -11.46 26.91 38.57
N ILE A 11 -11.99 25.69 38.58
CA ILE A 11 -11.19 24.47 38.36
C ILE A 11 -11.57 23.96 36.96
N ALA A 12 -10.73 24.30 35.98
CA ALA A 12 -10.77 23.70 34.66
C ALA A 12 -10.09 22.32 34.75
N THR A 13 -10.88 21.25 34.72
CA THR A 13 -10.37 19.88 34.60
C THR A 13 -9.94 19.63 33.16
N THR A 14 -8.66 19.86 32.86
CA THR A 14 -8.00 19.27 31.69
C THR A 14 -7.62 17.84 32.02
N VAL A 15 -8.46 16.86 31.65
CA VAL A 15 -8.04 15.47 31.59
C VAL A 15 -7.79 15.13 30.12
N LEU A 16 -6.50 14.93 29.85
CA LEU A 16 -5.88 14.49 28.61
C LEU A 16 -6.76 13.43 27.91
N MET A 17 -7.13 13.71 26.65
CA MET A 17 -7.54 12.67 25.71
C MET A 17 -6.40 11.64 25.64
N GLY A 18 -6.62 10.48 26.23
CA GLY A 18 -5.81 9.29 25.97
C GLY A 18 -6.02 8.90 24.52
N LEU A 19 -5.18 9.43 23.63
CA LEU A 19 -4.92 8.80 22.34
C LEU A 19 -4.36 7.43 22.66
N ILE A 20 -5.23 6.43 22.64
CA ILE A 20 -4.86 5.03 22.53
C ILE A 20 -4.09 4.97 21.21
N GLY A 21 -2.76 5.06 21.29
CA GLY A 21 -1.89 4.66 20.20
C GLY A 21 -2.27 3.22 19.91
N ALA A 22 -2.98 3.01 18.80
CA ALA A 22 -3.14 1.68 18.26
C ALA A 22 -1.75 1.04 18.21
N PRO A 23 -1.60 -0.24 18.55
CA PRO A 23 -0.32 -0.89 18.37
C PRO A 23 -0.03 -0.79 16.87
N THR A 24 0.89 0.08 16.48
CA THR A 24 1.70 -0.14 15.29
C THR A 24 2.50 -1.38 15.62
N ALA A 25 1.85 -2.55 15.48
CA ALA A 25 2.55 -3.81 15.42
C ALA A 25 3.69 -3.58 14.44
N ALA A 26 4.92 -3.87 14.88
CA ALA A 26 6.07 -3.93 14.01
C ALA A 26 5.82 -5.08 13.02
N ALA A 27 4.95 -4.84 12.03
CA ALA A 27 4.67 -5.71 10.90
C ALA A 27 5.78 -5.54 9.84
N GLY A 28 6.99 -5.15 10.25
CA GLY A 28 8.15 -5.04 9.38
C GLY A 28 8.70 -6.42 9.10
N ASP A 29 9.13 -7.12 10.15
CA ASP A 29 9.96 -8.32 10.00
C ASP A 29 9.20 -9.50 9.39
N ASN A 30 7.98 -9.79 9.86
CA ASN A 30 7.19 -10.92 9.34
C ASN A 30 6.52 -10.62 7.98
N ASP A 31 6.24 -9.36 7.65
CA ASP A 31 5.68 -9.04 6.33
C ASP A 31 6.76 -9.13 5.25
N CYS A 32 8.02 -8.84 5.58
CA CYS A 32 9.14 -8.91 4.65
C CYS A 32 9.41 -10.32 4.11
N ASP A 33 9.12 -11.36 4.90
CA ASP A 33 9.17 -12.76 4.46
C ASP A 33 8.18 -13.07 3.31
N LEU A 34 7.09 -12.30 3.21
CA LEU A 34 6.11 -12.43 2.13
C LEU A 34 6.36 -11.42 1.01
N LEU A 35 6.78 -10.21 1.36
CA LEU A 35 7.00 -9.11 0.42
C LEU A 35 8.20 -9.34 -0.48
N LEU A 36 9.36 -9.74 0.07
CA LEU A 36 10.57 -9.90 -0.74
C LEU A 36 10.38 -10.96 -1.85
N PRO A 37 9.87 -12.17 -1.58
CA PRO A 37 9.60 -13.15 -2.65
C PRO A 37 8.60 -12.63 -3.70
N ALA A 38 7.55 -11.93 -3.27
CA ALA A 38 6.57 -11.37 -4.19
C ALA A 38 7.18 -10.30 -5.10
N THR A 39 8.04 -9.42 -4.57
CA THR A 39 8.72 -8.40 -5.39
C THR A 39 9.64 -9.01 -6.44
N TYR A 40 10.37 -10.08 -6.13
CA TYR A 40 11.22 -10.76 -7.13
C TYR A 40 10.39 -11.38 -8.27
N GLN A 41 9.27 -12.03 -7.93
CA GLN A 41 8.38 -12.59 -8.95
C GLN A 41 7.73 -11.49 -9.80
N LEU A 42 7.28 -10.41 -9.17
CA LEU A 42 6.69 -9.27 -9.88
C LEU A 42 7.69 -8.58 -10.78
N GLU A 43 8.93 -8.33 -10.33
CA GLU A 43 9.98 -7.73 -11.15
C GLU A 43 10.26 -8.57 -12.40
N SER A 44 10.36 -9.90 -12.23
CA SER A 44 10.55 -10.84 -13.34
C SER A 44 9.42 -10.71 -14.38
N VAL A 45 8.15 -10.74 -13.94
CA VAL A 45 7.00 -10.59 -14.84
C VAL A 45 6.95 -9.19 -15.46
N PHE A 46 7.21 -8.13 -14.68
CA PHE A 46 7.22 -6.75 -15.14
C PHE A 46 8.26 -6.48 -16.23
N ASN A 47 9.37 -7.21 -16.26
CA ASN A 47 10.38 -7.11 -17.32
C ASN A 47 9.92 -7.72 -18.66
N THR A 48 8.84 -8.50 -18.66
CA THR A 48 8.24 -9.06 -19.88
C THR A 48 7.13 -8.18 -20.48
N ILE A 49 6.65 -7.19 -19.73
CA ILE A 49 5.52 -6.34 -20.14
C ILE A 49 6.01 -5.21 -21.05
N ALA A 50 5.41 -5.15 -22.24
CA ALA A 50 5.50 -4.00 -23.13
C ALA A 50 4.19 -3.17 -23.09
N PRO A 51 4.24 -1.84 -23.26
CA PRO A 51 3.03 -1.00 -23.31
C PRO A 51 2.04 -1.41 -24.40
N THR A 52 2.52 -2.04 -25.47
CA THR A 52 1.72 -2.60 -26.56
C THR A 52 2.12 -4.06 -26.81
N GLY A 53 1.15 -4.89 -27.20
CA GLY A 53 1.42 -6.28 -27.60
C GLY A 53 1.65 -7.28 -26.46
N THR A 54 1.52 -6.87 -25.19
CA THR A 54 1.53 -7.82 -24.06
C THR A 54 0.32 -8.76 -24.13
N PRO A 55 0.51 -10.09 -24.14
CA PRO A 55 -0.61 -11.03 -24.17
C PRO A 55 -1.47 -10.95 -22.89
N PRO A 56 -2.81 -11.08 -22.99
CA PRO A 56 -3.71 -10.97 -21.84
C PRO A 56 -3.43 -11.98 -20.71
N TRP A 57 -2.91 -13.17 -21.02
CA TRP A 57 -2.59 -14.19 -20.01
C TRP A 57 -1.46 -13.75 -19.05
N VAL A 58 -0.66 -12.75 -19.41
CA VAL A 58 0.37 -12.17 -18.51
C VAL A 58 -0.28 -11.54 -17.28
N ALA A 59 -1.53 -11.07 -17.37
CA ALA A 59 -2.26 -10.54 -16.22
C ALA A 59 -2.41 -11.56 -15.08
N ALA A 60 -2.59 -12.84 -15.40
CA ALA A 60 -2.64 -13.90 -14.38
C ALA A 60 -1.28 -14.10 -13.70
N GLN A 61 -0.18 -13.94 -14.44
CA GLN A 61 1.18 -14.01 -13.88
C GLN A 61 1.50 -12.81 -12.99
N VAL A 62 0.98 -11.62 -13.29
CA VAL A 62 1.08 -10.46 -12.40
C VAL A 62 0.28 -10.67 -11.11
N ARG A 63 -0.89 -11.33 -11.18
CA ARG A 63 -1.76 -11.54 -10.00
C ARG A 63 -1.31 -12.69 -9.10
N ALA A 64 -0.62 -13.70 -9.64
CA ALA A 64 -0.21 -14.87 -8.87
C ALA A 64 0.65 -14.52 -7.62
N PRO A 65 1.67 -13.64 -7.70
CA PRO A 65 2.45 -13.20 -6.55
C PRO A 65 1.69 -12.34 -5.54
N LEU A 66 0.49 -11.85 -5.88
CA LEU A 66 -0.28 -10.94 -5.02
C LEU A 66 -1.09 -11.68 -3.96
N SER A 67 -1.40 -12.96 -4.19
CA SER A 67 -2.15 -13.82 -3.25
C SER A 67 -1.64 -13.74 -1.80
N PRO A 68 -0.34 -13.97 -1.50
CA PRO A 68 0.18 -13.89 -0.14
C PRO A 68 0.11 -12.46 0.44
N LEU A 69 0.03 -11.43 -0.39
CA LEU A 69 -0.01 -10.03 0.04
C LEU A 69 -1.39 -9.58 0.54
N HIS A 70 -2.44 -10.40 0.35
CA HIS A 70 -3.80 -9.98 0.67
C HIS A 70 -4.07 -9.75 2.17
N ASN A 71 -3.31 -10.42 3.02
CA ASN A 71 -3.44 -10.34 4.48
C ASN A 71 -2.45 -9.37 5.12
N LEU A 72 -1.60 -8.72 4.33
CA LEU A 72 -0.65 -7.74 4.84
C LEU A 72 -1.37 -6.44 5.20
N SER A 73 -0.91 -5.83 6.28
CA SER A 73 -1.38 -4.50 6.72
C SER A 73 -0.30 -3.43 6.59
N SER A 74 0.94 -3.82 6.28
CA SER A 74 2.02 -2.88 5.99
C SER A 74 1.66 -1.98 4.78
N PRO A 75 1.85 -0.66 4.90
CA PRO A 75 1.63 0.27 3.78
C PRO A 75 2.30 -0.15 2.46
N PRO A 76 3.60 -0.51 2.41
CA PRO A 76 4.25 -0.88 1.16
C PRO A 76 3.65 -2.17 0.53
N GLY A 77 3.18 -3.12 1.34
CA GLY A 77 2.53 -4.32 0.84
C GLY A 77 1.15 -4.06 0.24
N ILE A 78 0.36 -3.22 0.90
CA ILE A 78 -0.96 -2.80 0.38
C ILE A 78 -0.80 -2.06 -0.96
N ASP A 79 0.13 -1.11 -1.01
CA ASP A 79 0.36 -0.29 -2.21
C ASP A 79 0.86 -1.14 -3.38
N LEU A 80 1.84 -2.02 -3.14
CA LEU A 80 2.37 -2.93 -4.16
C LEU A 80 1.26 -3.82 -4.72
N ARG A 81 0.42 -4.39 -3.85
CA ARG A 81 -0.71 -5.23 -4.27
C ARG A 81 -1.67 -4.47 -5.17
N ILE A 82 -2.09 -3.27 -4.73
CA ILE A 82 -3.07 -2.47 -5.47
C ILE A 82 -2.51 -2.06 -6.83
N ARG A 83 -1.29 -1.52 -6.89
CA ARG A 83 -0.68 -1.06 -8.15
C ARG A 83 -0.38 -2.21 -9.10
N SER A 84 0.08 -3.35 -8.60
CA SER A 84 0.30 -4.53 -9.44
C SER A 84 -1.01 -5.07 -10.02
N ASN A 85 -2.10 -5.06 -9.24
CA ASN A 85 -3.41 -5.45 -9.77
C ASN A 85 -3.93 -4.45 -10.82
N MET A 86 -3.64 -3.14 -10.69
CA MET A 86 -3.95 -2.17 -11.74
C MET A 86 -3.20 -2.49 -13.04
N VAL A 87 -1.91 -2.86 -12.97
CA VAL A 87 -1.13 -3.31 -14.13
C VAL A 87 -1.80 -4.53 -14.78
N ALA A 88 -2.19 -5.52 -13.99
CA ALA A 88 -2.88 -6.71 -14.50
C ALA A 88 -4.20 -6.36 -15.20
N SER A 89 -5.01 -5.47 -14.61
CA SER A 89 -6.27 -5.00 -15.21
C SER A 89 -6.07 -4.22 -16.50
N GLN A 90 -4.96 -3.50 -16.64
CA GLN A 90 -4.60 -2.84 -17.90
C GLN A 90 -4.19 -3.83 -19.00
N ILE A 91 -3.66 -5.01 -18.64
CA ILE A 91 -3.24 -6.05 -19.60
C ILE A 91 -4.42 -6.85 -20.12
N ASP A 92 -5.34 -7.26 -19.24
CA ASP A 92 -6.51 -8.07 -19.62
C ASP A 92 -7.77 -7.25 -19.89
N ASN A 93 -7.69 -5.92 -19.75
CA ASN A 93 -8.82 -5.00 -19.85
C ASN A 93 -9.99 -5.39 -18.92
N GLY A 94 -9.67 -5.91 -17.73
CA GLY A 94 -10.64 -6.43 -16.77
C GLY A 94 -11.37 -5.37 -15.94
N ASP A 95 -10.97 -4.10 -16.01
CA ASP A 95 -11.64 -3.00 -15.30
C ASP A 95 -12.57 -2.20 -16.24
N PRO A 96 -13.90 -2.34 -16.13
CA PRO A 96 -14.86 -1.66 -17.01
C PRO A 96 -14.90 -0.14 -16.81
N TYR A 97 -14.42 0.36 -15.67
CA TYR A 97 -14.40 1.80 -15.36
C TYR A 97 -13.08 2.46 -15.76
N ARG A 98 -12.08 1.65 -16.14
CA ARG A 98 -10.74 2.12 -16.46
C ARG A 98 -10.22 1.41 -17.72
N PRO A 99 -10.63 1.86 -18.91
CA PRO A 99 -10.25 1.22 -20.17
C PRO A 99 -8.74 1.08 -20.34
N ALA A 100 -8.30 -0.05 -20.89
CA ALA A 100 -6.90 -0.29 -21.20
C ALA A 100 -6.38 0.68 -22.28
N THR A 101 -5.27 1.36 -22.01
CA THR A 101 -4.49 2.08 -23.03
C THR A 101 -2.99 1.85 -22.81
N PRO A 102 -2.16 1.94 -23.87
CA PRO A 102 -0.71 1.77 -23.74
C PRO A 102 -0.05 2.76 -22.77
N GLU A 103 -0.49 4.02 -22.79
CA GLU A 103 0.06 5.08 -21.92
C GLU A 103 -0.27 4.82 -20.46
N ARG A 104 -1.49 4.32 -20.20
CA ARG A 104 -1.94 3.99 -18.85
C ARG A 104 -1.23 2.75 -18.31
N LEU A 105 -1.06 1.72 -19.14
CA LEU A 105 -0.25 0.55 -18.79
C LEU A 105 1.20 0.96 -18.46
N ALA A 106 1.83 1.79 -19.30
CA ALA A 106 3.17 2.30 -19.04
C ALA A 106 3.27 3.08 -17.72
N SER A 107 2.33 3.99 -17.46
CA SER A 107 2.25 4.76 -16.22
C SER A 107 2.09 3.86 -14.99
N ASP A 108 1.20 2.87 -15.03
CA ASP A 108 0.96 1.98 -13.90
C ASP A 108 2.14 1.04 -13.65
N LEU A 109 2.76 0.55 -14.72
CA LEU A 109 3.95 -0.29 -14.63
C LEU A 109 5.12 0.45 -14.01
N ALA A 110 5.33 1.72 -14.36
CA ALA A 110 6.35 2.56 -13.73
C ALA A 110 6.11 2.70 -12.22
N LYS A 111 4.87 3.03 -11.82
CA LYS A 111 4.51 3.15 -10.39
C LYS A 111 4.65 1.84 -9.63
N ALA A 112 4.30 0.71 -10.25
CA ALA A 112 4.47 -0.60 -9.63
C ALA A 112 5.94 -0.98 -9.47
N ARG A 113 6.81 -0.59 -10.41
CA ARG A 113 8.28 -0.75 -10.29
C ARG A 113 8.86 0.13 -9.19
N ASP A 114 8.39 1.38 -9.05
CA ASP A 114 8.81 2.25 -7.95
C ASP A 114 8.48 1.63 -6.59
N LEU A 115 7.31 0.99 -6.47
CA LEU A 115 6.92 0.30 -5.23
C LEU A 115 7.76 -0.94 -4.93
N ILE A 116 8.34 -1.61 -5.93
CA ILE A 116 9.32 -2.67 -5.69
C ILE A 116 10.55 -2.10 -4.97
N VAL A 117 11.02 -0.91 -5.36
CA VAL A 117 12.14 -0.23 -4.70
C VAL A 117 11.77 0.15 -3.26
N VAL A 118 10.57 0.71 -3.06
CA VAL A 118 10.07 1.07 -1.73
C VAL A 118 9.98 -0.15 -0.80
N VAL A 119 9.48 -1.28 -1.29
CA VAL A 119 9.39 -2.52 -0.50
C VAL A 119 10.78 -3.04 -0.13
N ARG A 120 11.74 -2.97 -1.05
CA ARG A 120 13.13 -3.38 -0.78
C ARG A 120 13.80 -2.50 0.26
N ASP A 121 13.59 -1.20 0.19
CA ASP A 121 14.09 -0.23 1.17
C ASP A 121 13.45 -0.47 2.55
N TRP A 122 12.13 -0.71 2.58
CA TRP A 122 11.39 -1.05 3.80
C TRP A 122 11.88 -2.33 4.47
N CYS A 123 12.29 -3.32 3.68
CA CYS A 123 12.79 -4.60 4.17
C CYS A 123 14.32 -4.68 4.29
N ALA A 124 15.02 -3.54 4.20
CA ALA A 124 16.46 -3.50 4.42
C ALA A 124 16.80 -3.78 5.91
N PRO A 125 17.89 -4.52 6.19
CA PRO A 125 18.29 -4.88 7.56
C PRO A 125 18.86 -3.70 8.36
#